data_AF-A0A2P7MZA5-F1
#
_entry.id   AF-A0A2P7MZA5-F1
#
_cell.length_a   1.000
_cell.length_b   1.000
_cell.length_c   1.000
_cell.angle_alpha   90.00
_cell.angle_beta   90.00
_cell.angle_gamma   90.00
#
_symmetry.space_group_name_H-M   'P 1'
#
loop_
_entity.id
_entity.type
_entity.pdbx_description
1 polymer ?
#
loop_
_entity_poly.entity_id
_entity_poly.type
_entity_poly.pdbx_seq_one_letter_code
_entity_poly.pdbx_strand_id
1 'polypeptide(L)' 'MCLATPGLILTITGSPANAGPDAELWRQAEVDFGGVRQWVSLACLPEAEVGDRVLVHVGMALSVVLADDPAEEP' A
#
# COMPACT_ATOMS: atom_id res chain seq x y z
N MET A 1 -7.82 -12.83 -3.54
CA MET A 1 -8.83 -11.92 -4.13
C MET A 1 -8.08 -10.81 -4.84
N CYS A 2 -8.34 -10.58 -6.13
CA CYS A 2 -7.68 -9.54 -6.90
C CYS A 2 -8.70 -8.42 -7.16
N LEU A 3 -8.48 -7.25 -6.57
CA LEU A 3 -9.18 -6.02 -6.94
C LEU A 3 -8.40 -5.36 -8.07
N ALA A 4 -9.08 -5.02 -9.17
CA ALA A 4 -8.46 -4.41 -10.35
C ALA A 4 -8.12 -2.92 -10.15
N THR A 5 -8.57 -2.32 -9.04
CA THR A 5 -8.39 -0.91 -8.74
C THR A 5 -7.23 -0.71 -7.77
N PRO A 6 -6.35 0.27 -7.99
CA PRO A 6 -5.35 0.66 -7.01
C PRO A 6 -5.99 1.05 -5.68
N GLY A 7 -5.40 0.61 -4.58
CA GLY A 7 -5.87 0.92 -3.23
C GLY A 7 -5.18 2.15 -2.67
N LEU A 8 -5.90 2.99 -1.93
CA LEU A 8 -5.37 4.17 -1.25
C LEU A 8 -4.80 3.79 0.12
N ILE A 9 -3.56 4.16 0.41
CA ILE A 9 -2.96 4.00 1.73
C ILE A 9 -3.61 4.99 2.70
N LEU A 10 -4.30 4.46 3.73
CA LEU A 10 -4.92 5.26 4.79
C LEU A 10 -3.98 5.46 5.97
N THR A 11 -3.31 4.39 6.39
CA THR A 11 -2.37 4.41 7.51
C THR A 11 -1.21 3.47 7.24
N ILE A 12 -0.03 3.80 7.77
CA ILE A 12 1.16 2.96 7.73
C ILE A 12 1.58 2.67 9.16
N THR A 13 1.80 1.39 9.44
CA THR A 13 2.39 0.90 10.68
C THR A 13 3.70 0.22 10.34
N GLY A 14 4.79 0.64 10.99
CA GLY A 14 6.13 0.18 10.65
C GLY A 14 7.00 -0.05 11.89
N SER A 15 7.75 -1.14 11.80
CA SER A 15 8.74 -1.75 12.69
C SER A 15 8.74 -1.46 14.19
N PRO A 16 8.69 -2.49 15.05
CA PRO A 16 8.94 -2.31 16.48
C PRO A 16 10.34 -1.70 16.68
N ALA A 17 10.52 -0.89 17.73
CA ALA A 17 11.74 -0.11 18.01
C ALA A 17 13.06 -0.94 18.09
N ASN A 18 12.96 -2.27 18.04
CA ASN A 18 14.06 -3.22 18.18
C ASN A 18 14.24 -4.10 16.93
N ALA A 19 13.56 -3.79 15.82
CA ALA A 19 13.75 -4.53 14.59
C ALA A 19 15.17 -4.29 14.08
N GLY A 20 15.86 -5.38 13.73
CA GLY A 20 17.22 -5.35 13.24
C GLY A 20 17.29 -4.77 11.82
N PRO A 21 18.31 -5.14 11.04
CA PRO A 21 18.46 -4.64 9.66
C PRO A 21 17.29 -5.04 8.73
N ASP A 22 16.39 -5.92 9.17
CA ASP A 22 15.19 -6.40 8.49
C ASP A 22 13.91 -5.60 8.83
N ALA A 23 14.04 -4.41 9.42
CA ALA A 23 12.92 -3.59 9.87
C ALA A 23 11.85 -3.30 8.81
N GLU A 24 12.24 -3.12 7.54
CA GLU A 24 11.30 -2.87 6.43
C GLU A 24 10.31 -4.02 6.17
N LEU A 25 10.66 -5.27 6.48
CA LEU A 25 9.77 -6.43 6.29
C LEU A 25 8.50 -6.36 7.14
N TRP A 26 8.55 -5.61 8.24
CA TRP A 26 7.43 -5.41 9.17
C TRP A 26 6.53 -4.24 8.81
N ARG A 27 6.84 -3.50 7.75
CA ARG A 27 6.04 -2.36 7.31
C ARG A 27 4.73 -2.86 6.70
N GLN A 28 3.62 -2.45 7.29
CA GLN A 28 2.27 -2.76 6.83
C GLN A 28 1.44 -1.48 6.70
N ALA A 29 0.45 -1.51 5.81
CA ALA A 29 -0.47 -0.42 5.60
C ALA A 29 -1.91 -0.89 5.61
N GLU A 30 -2.81 -0.07 6.16
CA GLU A 30 -4.25 -0.20 5.91
C GLU A 30 -4.55 0.49 4.59
N VAL A 31 -5.06 -0.27 3.62
CA VAL A 31 -5.31 0.18 2.25
C VAL A 31 -6.81 0.08 1.95
N ASP A 32 -7.39 1.15 1.42
CA ASP A 32 -8.79 1.21 0.98
C ASP A 32 -8.91 0.98 -0.52
N PHE A 33 -9.66 -0.04 -0.89
CA PHE A 33 -9.98 -0.38 -2.27
C PHE A 33 -11.44 -0.03 -2.58
N GLY A 34 -11.77 1.27 -2.53
CA GLY A 34 -13.14 1.75 -2.83
C GLY A 34 -14.16 1.33 -1.77
N GLY A 35 -13.78 1.41 -0.49
CA GLY A 35 -14.62 1.06 0.66
C GLY A 35 -14.32 -0.30 1.29
N VAL A 36 -13.47 -1.13 0.67
CA VAL A 36 -12.96 -2.37 1.27
C VAL A 36 -11.57 -2.12 1.84
N ARG A 37 -11.43 -2.21 3.16
CA ARG A 37 -10.16 -1.98 3.85
C ARG A 37 -9.42 -3.28 4.14
N GLN A 38 -8.14 -3.32 3.79
CA GLN A 38 -7.30 -4.50 3.96
C GLN A 38 -5.89 -4.11 4.43
N TRP A 39 -5.29 -4.98 5.24
CA TRP A 39 -3.87 -4.86 5.61
C TRP A 39 -2.99 -5.41 4.50
N VAL A 40 -1.99 -4.64 4.11
CA VAL A 40 -1.06 -4.93 3.00
C VAL A 40 0.37 -4.74 3.46
N SER A 41 1.26 -5.67 3.09
CA SER A 41 2.69 -5.52 3.34
C SER A 41 3.32 -4.52 2.38
N LEU A 42 4.11 -3.59 2.92
CA LEU A 42 4.92 -2.62 2.18
C LEU A 42 6.41 -3.03 2.12
N ALA A 43 6.74 -4.30 2.38
CA ALA A 43 8.12 -4.76 2.43
C ALA A 43 8.90 -4.49 1.14
N CYS A 44 8.22 -4.51 -0.02
CA CYS A 44 8.80 -4.23 -1.33
C CYS A 44 8.67 -2.76 -1.76
N LEU A 45 8.12 -1.90 -0.89
CA LEU A 45 7.75 -0.51 -1.16
C LEU A 45 8.01 0.37 0.07
N PRO A 46 9.27 0.47 0.53
CA PRO A 46 9.63 1.30 1.68
C PRO A 46 9.44 2.81 1.43
N GLU A 47 9.34 3.23 0.18
CA GLU A 47 9.07 4.62 -0.20
C GLU A 47 7.58 5.00 -0.12
N ALA A 48 6.66 4.03 0.00
CA ALA A 48 5.23 4.33 -0.02
C ALA A 48 4.78 5.12 1.23
N GLU A 49 3.95 6.13 1.00
CA GLU A 49 3.47 7.08 2.02
C GLU A 49 1.93 7.05 2.16
N VAL A 50 1.42 7.61 3.25
CA VAL A 50 -0.03 7.79 3.40
C VAL A 50 -0.54 8.75 2.33
N GLY A 51 -1.61 8.37 1.64
CA GLY A 51 -2.14 9.11 0.49
C GLY A 51 -1.71 8.54 -0.86
N ASP A 52 -0.70 7.67 -0.89
CA ASP A 52 -0.32 6.98 -2.13
C ASP A 52 -1.36 5.95 -2.53
N ARG A 53 -1.47 5.72 -3.84
CA ARG A 53 -2.22 4.61 -4.42
C ARG A 53 -1.27 3.50 -4.77
N VAL A 54 -1.60 2.27 -4.38
CA VAL A 54 -0.74 1.10 -4.60
C VAL A 54 -1.45 -0.02 -5.33
N LEU A 55 -0.71 -0.69 -6.21
CA LEU A 55 -1.09 -1.98 -6.76
C LEU A 55 -0.68 -3.09 -5.80
N VAL A 56 -1.61 -4.00 -5.52
CA VAL A 56 -1.43 -5.07 -4.55
C VAL A 56 -1.62 -6.42 -5.20
N HIS A 57 -0.67 -7.33 -4.95
CA HIS A 57 -0.75 -8.71 -5.37
C HIS A 57 -0.61 -9.62 -4.16
N VAL A 58 -1.63 -10.42 -3.89
CA VAL A 58 -1.62 -11.43 -2.80
C VAL A 58 -1.26 -10.81 -1.43
N GLY A 59 -1.72 -9.59 -1.15
CA GLY A 59 -1.49 -8.90 0.13
C GLY A 59 -0.15 -8.16 0.24
N MET A 60 0.61 -8.04 -0.85
CA MET A 60 1.84 -7.26 -0.91
C MET A 60 1.71 -6.13 -1.92
N ALA A 61 2.06 -4.91 -1.52
CA ALA A 61 2.16 -3.77 -2.43
C ALA A 61 3.38 -3.96 -3.33
N LEU A 62 3.19 -3.76 -4.64
CA LEU A 62 4.24 -3.96 -5.64
C LEU A 62 4.67 -2.67 -6.34
N SER A 63 3.78 -1.69 -6.49
CA SER A 63 4.12 -0.39 -7.09
C SER A 63 3.19 0.71 -6.57
N VAL A 64 3.74 1.91 -6.32
CA VAL A 64 2.94 3.13 -6.24
C VAL A 64 2.49 3.50 -7.65
N VAL A 65 1.22 3.82 -7.80
CA VAL A 65 0.69 4.45 -9.01
C VAL A 65 0.43 5.90 -8.70
N LEU A 66 0.97 6.78 -9.54
CA LEU A 66 0.51 8.16 -9.58
C LEU A 66 -0.98 8.12 -9.93
N ALA A 67 -1.76 9.02 -9.36
CA ALA A 67 -3.06 9.30 -9.94
C ALA A 67 -2.78 9.77 -11.37
N ASP A 68 -3.04 8.90 -12.36
CA ASP A 68 -3.19 9.37 -13.72
C ASP A 68 -4.30 10.42 -13.68
N ASP A 69 -4.05 11.50 -14.40
CA ASP A 69 -4.83 12.72 -14.54
C ASP A 69 -6.36 12.54 -14.35
N PRO A 70 -7.11 13.56 -13.88
CA PRO A 70 -8.57 13.54 -13.71
C PRO A 70 -9.40 13.37 -15.01
N ALA A 71 -8.90 12.64 -16.01
CA ALA A 71 -9.48 12.49 -17.34
C ALA A 71 -9.88 11.05 -17.71
N GLU A 72 -9.89 10.10 -16.78
CA GLU A 72 -10.62 8.84 -16.98
C GLU A 72 -12.02 8.92 -16.33
N GLU A 73 -12.89 9.71 -16.97
CA GLU A 73 -14.35 9.51 -16.95
C GLU A 73 -14.78 9.09 -18.37
N PRO A 74 -15.92 8.42 -18.60
CA PRO A 74 -16.46 7.18 -18.05
C PRO A 74 -16.38 5.98 -19.01
#